data_AF-A0A269XD96-F1
#
_entry.id   AF-A0A269XD96-F1
#
_cell.length_a   1.000
_cell.length_b   1.000
_cell.length_c   1.000
_cell.angle_alpha   90.00
_cell.angle_beta   90.00
_cell.angle_gamma   90.00
#
_symmetry.space_group_name_H-M   'P 1'
#
loop_
_entity.id
_entity.type
_entity.pdbx_description
1 polymer ?
#
loop_
_entity_poly.entity_id
_entity_poly.type
_entity_poly.pdbx_seq_one_letter_code
_entity_poly.pdbx_strand_id
1 'polypeptide(L)' 'INAFKGVSFGEGFKAAEKPGSEIQDEIHYDSEKGYHRGSNHLGGFEGGMSNGMPIIVNGVMKPIPTLYKP' A
#
# COMPACT_ATOMS: atom_id res chain seq x y z
N ILE A 1 10.96 11.71 -9.31
CA ILE A 1 10.88 12.46 -8.02
C ILE A 1 12.26 12.46 -7.40
N ASN A 2 12.91 13.61 -7.30
CA ASN A 2 14.30 13.68 -6.85
C ASN A 2 14.38 13.33 -5.36
N ALA A 3 15.48 12.68 -4.95
CA ALA A 3 15.72 12.22 -3.57
C ALA A 3 14.83 11.07 -3.06
N PHE A 4 13.92 10.49 -3.86
CA PHE A 4 13.18 9.29 -3.44
C PHE A 4 14.06 8.04 -3.58
N LYS A 5 14.00 7.16 -2.57
CA LYS A 5 14.83 5.95 -2.45
C LYS A 5 14.03 4.66 -2.28
N GLY A 6 12.71 4.76 -2.13
CA GLY A 6 11.82 3.62 -2.03
C GLY A 6 10.38 4.02 -2.30
N VAL A 7 9.59 3.02 -2.71
CA VAL A 7 8.14 3.11 -2.88
C VAL A 7 7.52 1.88 -2.24
N SER A 8 6.33 2.02 -1.67
CA SER A 8 5.54 0.91 -1.17
C SER A 8 4.05 1.16 -1.36
N PHE A 9 3.26 0.08 -1.38
CA PHE A 9 1.82 0.12 -1.58
C PHE A 9 1.10 -0.46 -0.36
N GLY A 10 -0.02 0.15 0.05
CA GLY A 10 -0.76 -0.31 1.23
C GLY A 10 0.11 -0.38 2.48
N GLU A 11 0.14 -1.53 3.16
CA GLU A 11 1.03 -1.79 4.30
C GLU A 11 2.53 -1.79 3.94
N GLY A 12 2.85 -1.94 2.65
CA GLY A 12 4.19 -1.82 2.13
C GLY A 12 5.14 -2.87 2.70
N PHE A 13 6.31 -2.44 3.17
CA PHE A 13 7.34 -3.35 3.67
C PHE A 13 6.90 -4.15 4.91
N LYS A 14 5.95 -3.64 5.70
CA LYS A 14 5.41 -4.34 6.89
C LYS A 14 4.59 -5.58 6.52
N ALA A 15 4.06 -5.64 5.31
CA ALA A 15 3.33 -6.81 4.81
C ALA A 15 4.18 -8.08 4.84
N ALA A 16 5.49 -7.95 4.64
CA ALA A 16 6.43 -9.08 4.64
C ALA A 16 6.70 -9.65 6.05
N GLU A 17 6.35 -8.90 7.11
CA GLU A 17 6.56 -9.30 8.50
C GLU A 17 5.36 -10.08 9.07
N LYS A 18 4.25 -10.16 8.32
CA LYS A 18 2.99 -10.74 8.76
C LYS A 18 2.64 -12.02 7.99
N PRO A 19 1.91 -12.96 8.59
CA PRO A 19 1.39 -14.11 7.87
C PRO A 19 0.33 -13.70 6.84
N GLY A 20 0.13 -14.53 5.82
CA GLY A 20 -0.86 -14.31 4.77
C GLY A 20 -2.28 -14.08 5.31
N SER A 21 -2.65 -14.75 6.41
CA SER A 21 -3.95 -14.59 7.06
C SER A 21 -4.21 -13.19 7.62
N GLU A 22 -3.17 -12.39 7.86
CA GLU A 22 -3.28 -11.04 8.40
C GLU A 22 -3.13 -9.93 7.33
N ILE A 23 -2.80 -10.29 6.10
CA ILE A 23 -2.50 -9.33 5.03
C ILE A 23 -3.46 -9.41 3.84
N GLN A 24 -4.10 -10.55 3.62
CA GLN A 24 -5.04 -10.70 2.51
C GLN A 24 -6.30 -9.90 2.80
N ASP A 25 -6.73 -9.10 1.83
CA ASP A 25 -7.98 -8.36 1.92
C ASP A 25 -9.15 -9.28 1.55
N GLU A 26 -9.96 -9.67 2.54
CA GLU A 26 -11.11 -10.56 2.33
C GLU A 26 -12.14 -9.93 1.37
N ILE A 27 -12.66 -10.77 0.46
CA ILE A 27 -13.65 -10.36 -0.53
C ILE A 27 -15.05 -10.57 0.04
N HIS A 28 -15.82 -9.49 0.08
CA HIS A 28 -17.24 -9.52 0.42
C HIS A 28 -18.09 -9.16 -0.79
N TYR A 29 -19.35 -9.57 -0.75
CA TYR A 29 -20.34 -9.23 -1.77
C TYR A 29 -21.60 -8.71 -1.10
N ASP A 30 -22.13 -7.62 -1.63
CA ASP A 30 -23.40 -7.03 -1.23
C ASP A 30 -24.22 -6.69 -2.49
N SER A 31 -25.55 -6.83 -2.40
CA SER A 31 -26.42 -6.63 -3.57
C SER A 31 -26.48 -5.19 -4.06
N GLU A 32 -26.21 -4.20 -3.19
CA GLU A 32 -26.23 -2.78 -3.54
C GLU A 32 -24.84 -2.28 -3.95
N LYS A 33 -23.79 -2.77 -3.30
CA LYS A 33 -22.40 -2.30 -3.48
C LYS A 33 -21.56 -3.18 -4.40
N GLY A 34 -22.02 -4.40 -4.71
CA GLY A 34 -21.24 -5.39 -5.45
C GLY A 34 -20.09 -5.97 -4.63
N TYR A 35 -19.04 -6.40 -5.33
CA TYR A 35 -17.81 -6.88 -4.69
C TYR A 35 -17.04 -5.75 -4.03
N HIS A 36 -16.67 -5.96 -2.77
CA HIS A 36 -15.85 -5.02 -2.00
C HIS A 36 -14.85 -5.77 -1.11
N ARG A 37 -13.99 -5.03 -0.41
CA ARG A 37 -13.01 -5.57 0.54
C ARG A 37 -13.30 -5.09 1.95
N GLY A 38 -13.07 -5.94 2.95
CA GLY A 38 -13.20 -5.58 4.37
C GLY A 38 -12.07 -4.68 4.88
N SER A 39 -10.92 -4.74 4.20
CA SER A 39 -9.69 -4.01 4.51
C SER A 39 -9.00 -3.53 3.23
N ASN A 40 -7.90 -2.77 3.37
CA ASN A 40 -7.11 -2.28 2.23
C ASN A 40 -5.60 -2.39 2.50
N HIS A 41 -5.17 -3.55 2.99
CA HIS A 41 -3.78 -3.84 3.28
C HIS A 41 -2.92 -3.87 2.01
N LEU A 42 -3.51 -4.26 0.87
CA LEU A 42 -2.84 -4.32 -0.43
C LEU A 42 -2.80 -2.96 -1.16
N GLY A 43 -3.43 -1.92 -0.59
CA GLY A 43 -3.33 -0.55 -1.08
C GLY A 43 -4.01 -0.30 -2.42
N GLY A 44 -5.14 -0.95 -2.67
CA GLY A 44 -5.95 -0.77 -3.86
C GLY A 44 -5.52 -1.63 -5.06
N PHE A 45 -4.54 -2.52 -4.87
CA PHE A 45 -4.01 -3.36 -5.95
C PHE A 45 -4.06 -4.85 -5.63
N GLU A 46 -4.51 -5.65 -6.59
CA GLU A 46 -4.41 -7.11 -6.58
C GLU A 46 -3.98 -7.57 -7.97
N GLY A 47 -2.96 -8.44 -8.05
CA GLY A 47 -2.47 -8.95 -9.34
C GLY A 47 -1.99 -7.85 -10.31
N GLY A 48 -1.55 -6.70 -9.79
CA GLY A 48 -1.15 -5.54 -10.60
C GLY A 48 -2.30 -4.71 -11.17
N MET A 49 -3.55 -5.04 -10.82
CA MET A 49 -4.75 -4.33 -11.25
C MET A 49 -5.40 -3.61 -10.06
N SER A 50 -6.09 -2.51 -10.32
CA SER A 50 -6.88 -1.83 -9.30
C SER A 50 -8.07 -2.69 -8.86
N ASN A 51 -8.26 -2.91 -7.56
CA ASN A 51 -9.33 -3.76 -7.02
C ASN A 51 -10.59 -2.98 -6.56
N GLY A 52 -10.63 -1.66 -6.81
CA GLY A 52 -11.74 -0.78 -6.43
C GLY A 52 -11.60 -0.09 -5.07
N MET A 53 -10.62 -0.51 -4.25
CA MET A 53 -10.28 0.19 -3.01
C MET A 53 -9.40 1.43 -3.29
N PRO A 54 -9.29 2.39 -2.35
CA PRO A 54 -8.40 3.53 -2.51
C PRO A 54 -6.96 3.11 -2.79
N ILE A 55 -6.34 3.73 -3.79
CA ILE A 55 -4.93 3.50 -4.11
C ILE A 55 -4.07 4.18 -3.04
N ILE A 56 -3.27 3.38 -2.33
CA ILE A 56 -2.36 3.86 -1.29
C ILE A 56 -0.92 3.64 -1.76
N VAL A 57 -0.21 4.74 -2.03
CA VAL A 57 1.21 4.73 -2.44
C VAL A 57 2.02 5.59 -1.47
N ASN A 58 3.06 5.00 -0.90
CA ASN A 58 4.00 5.67 -0.02
C ASN A 58 5.35 5.79 -0.72
N GLY A 59 6.05 6.91 -0.51
CA GLY A 59 7.39 7.12 -1.02
C GLY A 59 8.34 7.58 0.08
N VAL A 60 9.56 7.03 0.06
CA VAL A 60 10.60 7.38 1.04
C VAL A 60 11.57 8.35 0.40
N MET A 61 11.61 9.59 0.91
CA MET A 61 12.55 10.61 0.49
C MET A 61 13.76 10.62 1.43
N LYS A 62 14.97 10.51 0.89
CA LYS A 62 16.19 10.73 1.69
C LYS A 62 16.24 12.19 2.15
N PRO A 63 16.89 12.49 3.29
CA PRO A 63 17.18 13.86 3.68
C PRO A 63 17.92 14.61 2.56
N ILE A 64 17.69 15.92 2.48
CA ILE A 64 18.37 16.77 1.51
C ILE A 64 19.89 16.63 1.74
N PRO A 65 20.70 16.40 0.69
CA PRO A 65 22.13 16.09 0.85
C PRO A 65 22.97 17.18 1.51
N THR A 66 22.47 18.41 1.56
CA THR A 66 23.22 19.57 2.06
C THR A 66 22.81 19.86 3.49
N LEU A 67 23.74 19.66 4.42
CA LEU A 67 23.61 20.04 5.83
C LEU A 67 24.52 21.26 6.09
N TYR A 68 23.97 22.31 6.69
CA TYR A 68 24.76 23.50 7.06
C TYR A 68 25.70 23.25 8.24
N LYS A 69 25.43 22.22 9.05
CA LYS A 69 26.26 21.73 10.13
C LYS A 69 26.17 20.19 10.15
N PRO A 70 27.29 19.47 9.94
CA PRO A 70 27.32 18.01 9.97
C PRO A 70 27.19 17.45 11.40
#